data_AF-A0A1Z8M2T5-F1
#
_entry.id   AF-A0A1Z8M2T5-F1
#
_cell.length_a   1.000
_cell.length_b   1.000
_cell.length_c   1.000
_cell.angle_alpha   90.00
_cell.angle_beta   90.00
_cell.angle_gamma   90.00
#
_symmetry.space_group_name_H-M   'P 1'
#
loop_
_entity.id
_entity.type
_entity.pdbx_description
1 polymer ?
#
loop_
_entity_poly.entity_id
_entity_poly.type
_entity_poly.pdbx_seq_one_letter_code
_entity_poly.pdbx_strand_id
1 'polypeptide(L)'
;MKHALYLFASLLIAPAWVTAQEPEPFAAKINAANKLVQQGEYEPAIEEYQALKASASQRDHLNYNLAVAHFKNGDISPAAELFEATSKSSNTQVASDSRYNLGNCRYSEALQQQQEAPDEAIELLNQAITNYRSALRLDSTNADARANIELAVNLLDQLDQQNQDQQNQDQQNQDQQNQDQQNQD
;
A
#
# COMPACT_ATOMS: atom_id res chain seq x y z
N MET A 1 -30.53 -79.84 -13.21
CA MET A 1 -31.00 -78.51 -13.65
C MET A 1 -31.49 -77.79 -12.39
N LYS A 2 -30.63 -77.14 -11.59
CA LYS A 2 -30.32 -75.69 -11.57
C LYS A 2 -31.54 -74.78 -11.75
N HIS A 3 -32.08 -74.23 -10.65
CA HIS A 3 -32.63 -72.86 -10.64
C HIS A 3 -32.33 -72.22 -9.27
N ALA A 4 -31.36 -71.32 -9.24
CA ALA A 4 -31.10 -70.42 -8.13
C ALA A 4 -31.93 -69.15 -8.33
N LEU A 5 -32.73 -68.78 -7.33
CA LEU A 5 -33.56 -67.57 -7.34
C LEU A 5 -32.78 -66.46 -6.64
N TYR A 6 -32.28 -65.49 -7.40
CA TYR A 6 -31.63 -64.29 -6.87
C TYR A 6 -32.70 -63.25 -6.53
N LEU A 7 -32.86 -62.94 -5.23
CA LEU A 7 -33.62 -61.78 -4.78
C LEU A 7 -32.76 -60.52 -4.95
N PHE A 8 -33.14 -59.69 -5.92
CA PHE A 8 -32.57 -58.35 -6.10
C PHE A 8 -33.09 -57.43 -4.98
N ALA A 9 -32.20 -57.00 -4.08
CA ALA A 9 -32.45 -55.87 -3.20
C ALA A 9 -32.30 -54.57 -4.00
N SER A 10 -33.40 -53.87 -4.24
CA SER A 10 -33.41 -52.55 -4.87
C SER A 10 -32.93 -51.49 -3.87
N LEU A 11 -31.68 -51.05 -4.01
CA LEU A 11 -31.13 -49.89 -3.30
C LEU A 11 -31.67 -48.62 -3.98
N LEU A 12 -32.63 -47.94 -3.35
CA LEU A 12 -33.07 -46.61 -3.75
C LEU A 12 -31.99 -45.58 -3.38
N ILE A 13 -31.16 -45.22 -4.34
CA ILE A 13 -30.25 -44.08 -4.21
C ILE A 13 -31.07 -42.82 -4.51
N ALA A 14 -31.48 -42.08 -3.49
CA ALA A 14 -32.07 -40.76 -3.68
C ALA A 14 -30.99 -39.84 -4.28
N PRO A 15 -31.29 -39.09 -5.36
CA PRO A 15 -30.35 -38.09 -5.86
C PRO A 15 -30.18 -37.02 -4.79
N ALA A 16 -28.96 -36.83 -4.28
CA ALA A 16 -28.62 -35.64 -3.51
C ALA A 16 -28.67 -34.47 -4.49
N TRP A 17 -29.68 -33.61 -4.37
CA TRP A 17 -29.70 -32.34 -5.07
C TRP A 17 -28.55 -31.53 -4.49
N VAL A 18 -27.39 -31.55 -5.14
CA VAL A 18 -26.32 -30.59 -4.86
C VAL A 18 -26.88 -29.25 -5.28
N THR A 19 -27.39 -28.48 -4.32
CA THR A 19 -27.69 -27.07 -4.55
C THR A 19 -26.36 -26.40 -4.84
N ALA A 20 -26.07 -26.16 -6.11
CA ALA A 20 -24.96 -25.30 -6.50
C ALA A 20 -25.21 -23.95 -5.81
N GLN A 21 -24.35 -23.60 -4.85
CA GLN A 21 -24.43 -22.29 -4.22
C GLN A 21 -24.20 -21.26 -5.32
N GLU A 22 -25.18 -20.37 -5.52
CA GLU A 22 -25.05 -19.28 -6.47
C GLU A 22 -23.74 -18.52 -6.16
N PRO A 23 -22.91 -18.22 -7.18
CA PRO A 23 -21.66 -17.53 -6.93
C PRO A 23 -21.95 -16.19 -6.26
N GLU A 24 -21.37 -16.00 -5.06
CA GLU A 24 -21.52 -14.78 -4.28
C GLU A 24 -21.27 -13.53 -5.15
N PRO A 25 -22.14 -12.49 -5.08
CA PRO A 25 -21.97 -11.27 -5.87
C PRO A 25 -20.60 -10.63 -5.60
N PHE A 26 -19.99 -10.04 -6.63
CA PHE A 26 -18.68 -9.38 -6.51
C PHE A 26 -18.60 -8.38 -5.35
N ALA A 27 -19.67 -7.58 -5.15
CA ALA A 27 -19.77 -6.64 -4.05
C ALA A 27 -19.76 -7.32 -2.66
N ALA A 28 -20.39 -8.48 -2.52
CA ALA A 28 -20.37 -9.23 -1.26
C ALA A 28 -18.95 -9.72 -0.93
N LYS A 29 -18.21 -10.18 -1.94
CA LYS A 29 -16.81 -10.61 -1.77
C LYS A 29 -15.87 -9.45 -1.42
N ILE A 30 -16.03 -8.29 -2.08
CA ILE A 30 -15.30 -7.07 -1.70
C ILE A 30 -15.59 -6.69 -0.25
N ASN A 31 -16.86 -6.72 0.17
CA ASN A 31 -17.24 -6.38 1.54
C ASN A 31 -16.64 -7.35 2.57
N ALA A 32 -16.55 -8.64 2.24
CA ALA A 32 -15.89 -9.63 3.09
C ALA A 32 -14.39 -9.34 3.24
N ALA A 33 -13.68 -9.07 2.14
CA ALA A 33 -12.27 -8.68 2.18
C ALA A 33 -12.04 -7.36 2.93
N ASN A 34 -12.91 -6.35 2.72
CA ASN A 34 -12.86 -5.09 3.46
C ASN A 34 -13.03 -5.31 4.98
N LYS A 35 -13.85 -6.28 5.38
CA LYS A 35 -14.04 -6.61 6.80
C LYS A 35 -12.77 -7.20 7.41
N LEU A 36 -12.05 -8.05 6.68
CA LEU A 36 -10.74 -8.57 7.10
C LEU A 36 -9.75 -7.42 7.33
N VAL A 37 -9.68 -6.45 6.41
CA VAL A 37 -8.88 -5.22 6.59
C VAL A 37 -9.28 -4.45 7.85
N GLN A 38 -10.58 -4.31 8.13
CA GLN A 38 -11.07 -3.63 9.34
C GLN A 38 -10.72 -4.38 10.63
N GLN A 39 -10.57 -5.70 10.56
CA GLN A 39 -10.19 -6.56 11.68
C GLN A 39 -8.67 -6.62 11.89
N GLY A 40 -7.88 -6.01 10.99
CA GLY A 40 -6.42 -6.10 11.01
C GLY A 40 -5.87 -7.39 10.39
N GLU A 41 -6.72 -8.20 9.76
CA GLU A 41 -6.37 -9.43 9.07
C GLU A 41 -5.95 -9.10 7.62
N TYR A 42 -4.76 -8.48 7.46
CA TYR A 42 -4.35 -7.90 6.18
C TYR A 42 -3.94 -8.95 5.16
N GLU A 43 -3.14 -9.96 5.53
CA GLU A 43 -2.72 -11.01 4.60
C GLU A 43 -3.91 -11.83 4.08
N PRO A 44 -4.87 -12.28 4.91
CA PRO A 44 -6.11 -12.89 4.41
C PRO A 44 -6.91 -11.97 3.49
N ALA A 45 -6.98 -10.67 3.79
CA ALA A 45 -7.66 -9.71 2.91
C ALA A 45 -6.98 -9.60 1.54
N ILE A 46 -5.64 -9.55 1.51
CA ILE A 46 -4.83 -9.50 0.29
C ILE A 46 -5.11 -10.73 -0.57
N GLU A 47 -5.10 -11.92 0.02
CA GLU A 47 -5.41 -13.17 -0.68
C GLU A 47 -6.81 -13.14 -1.31
N GLU A 48 -7.82 -12.72 -0.54
CA GLU A 48 -9.20 -12.60 -1.03
C GLU A 48 -9.31 -11.61 -2.19
N TYR A 49 -8.72 -10.42 -2.09
CA TYR A 49 -8.73 -9.44 -3.18
C TYR A 49 -8.05 -9.99 -4.45
N GLN A 50 -6.89 -10.64 -4.33
CA GLN A 50 -6.15 -11.18 -5.47
C GLN A 50 -6.90 -12.31 -6.18
N ALA A 51 -7.72 -13.08 -5.45
CA ALA A 51 -8.55 -14.13 -6.01
C ALA A 51 -9.72 -13.59 -6.86
N LEU A 52 -10.12 -12.33 -6.68
CA LEU A 52 -11.28 -11.76 -7.37
C LEU A 52 -11.02 -11.51 -8.86
N LYS A 53 -12.02 -11.87 -9.67
CA LYS A 53 -12.07 -11.55 -11.10
C LYS A 53 -12.97 -10.32 -11.30
N ALA A 54 -12.35 -9.16 -11.48
CA ALA A 54 -13.04 -7.90 -11.71
C ALA A 54 -13.26 -7.61 -13.20
N SER A 55 -14.40 -7.00 -13.53
CA SER A 55 -14.60 -6.36 -14.83
C SER A 55 -13.69 -5.14 -14.98
N ALA A 56 -13.61 -4.58 -16.20
CA ALA A 56 -12.85 -3.35 -16.44
C ALA A 56 -13.34 -2.17 -15.56
N SER A 57 -14.64 -2.04 -15.33
CA SER A 57 -15.20 -0.96 -14.50
C SER A 57 -15.02 -1.17 -12.99
N GLN A 58 -14.72 -2.39 -12.55
CA GLN A 58 -14.51 -2.74 -11.14
C GLN A 58 -13.04 -2.75 -10.74
N ARG A 59 -12.13 -2.91 -11.71
CA ARG A 59 -10.72 -3.18 -11.48
C ARG A 59 -10.03 -2.09 -10.66
N ASP A 60 -10.29 -0.82 -10.93
CA ASP A 60 -9.59 0.28 -10.24
C ASP A 60 -9.92 0.29 -8.74
N HIS A 61 -11.19 0.09 -8.37
CA HIS A 61 -11.59 0.03 -6.96
C HIS A 61 -11.05 -1.22 -6.28
N LEU A 62 -11.07 -2.39 -6.95
CA LEU A 62 -10.45 -3.60 -6.41
C LEU A 62 -8.95 -3.37 -6.14
N ASN A 63 -8.22 -2.85 -7.11
CA ASN A 63 -6.78 -2.60 -6.99
C ASN A 63 -6.48 -1.54 -5.91
N TYR A 64 -7.31 -0.52 -5.76
CA TYR A 64 -7.18 0.46 -4.69
C TYR A 64 -7.33 -0.20 -3.31
N ASN A 65 -8.36 -1.04 -3.12
CA ASN A 65 -8.55 -1.72 -1.83
C ASN A 65 -7.41 -2.72 -1.53
N LEU A 66 -6.92 -3.42 -2.55
CA LEU A 66 -5.74 -4.28 -2.43
C LEU A 66 -4.50 -3.48 -2.04
N ALA A 67 -4.29 -2.28 -2.62
CA ALA A 67 -3.20 -1.39 -2.26
C ALA A 67 -3.29 -0.93 -0.81
N VAL A 68 -4.49 -0.58 -0.33
CA VAL A 68 -4.74 -0.23 1.07
C VAL A 68 -4.40 -1.39 2.00
N ALA A 69 -4.76 -2.62 1.64
CA ALA A 69 -4.43 -3.80 2.43
C ALA A 69 -2.91 -4.02 2.48
N HIS A 70 -2.21 -3.96 1.35
CA HIS A 70 -0.74 -4.04 1.31
C HIS A 70 -0.08 -2.95 2.15
N PHE A 71 -0.53 -1.70 2.04
CA PHE A 71 0.03 -0.60 2.82
C PHE A 71 -0.11 -0.84 4.33
N LYS A 72 -1.31 -1.28 4.76
CA LYS A 72 -1.57 -1.61 6.17
C LYS A 72 -0.79 -2.83 6.65
N ASN A 73 -0.46 -3.75 5.76
CA ASN A 73 0.40 -4.89 6.02
C ASN A 73 1.89 -4.52 6.16
N GLY A 74 2.27 -3.29 5.78
CA GLY A 74 3.67 -2.87 5.70
C GLY A 74 4.35 -3.22 4.36
N ASP A 75 3.60 -3.78 3.41
CA ASP A 75 4.08 -4.08 2.06
C ASP A 75 4.07 -2.80 1.20
N ILE A 76 4.99 -1.87 1.51
CA ILE A 76 4.95 -0.52 0.95
C ILE A 76 5.15 -0.52 -0.58
N SER A 77 6.06 -1.35 -1.10
CA SER A 77 6.35 -1.39 -2.53
C SER A 77 5.15 -1.89 -3.38
N PRO A 78 4.53 -3.05 -3.07
CA PRO A 78 3.29 -3.47 -3.74
C PRO A 78 2.15 -2.45 -3.62
N ALA A 79 2.02 -1.79 -2.47
CA ALA A 79 1.02 -0.75 -2.28
C ALA A 79 1.27 0.46 -3.21
N ALA A 80 2.51 0.94 -3.27
CA ALA A 80 2.89 2.07 -4.11
C ALA A 80 2.64 1.80 -5.60
N GLU A 81 2.95 0.60 -6.08
CA GLU A 81 2.70 0.21 -7.48
C GLU A 81 1.20 0.24 -7.82
N LEU A 82 0.36 -0.31 -6.95
CA LEU A 82 -1.09 -0.33 -7.16
C LEU A 82 -1.71 1.06 -7.02
N PHE A 83 -1.26 1.89 -6.07
CA PHE A 83 -1.70 3.28 -5.95
C PHE A 83 -1.27 4.12 -7.15
N GLU A 84 -0.05 3.94 -7.66
CA GLU A 84 0.40 4.60 -8.89
C GLU A 84 -0.48 4.21 -10.09
N ALA A 85 -0.84 2.94 -10.22
CA ALA A 85 -1.74 2.49 -11.28
C ALA A 85 -3.16 3.10 -11.14
N THR A 86 -3.71 3.12 -9.93
CA THR A 86 -5.08 3.58 -9.65
C THR A 86 -5.20 5.11 -9.55
N SER A 87 -4.08 5.84 -9.40
CA SER A 87 -4.00 7.32 -9.48
C SER A 87 -4.45 7.90 -10.83
N LYS A 88 -4.54 7.04 -11.85
CA LYS A 88 -4.95 7.33 -13.24
C LYS A 88 -6.40 6.90 -13.52
N SER A 89 -7.13 6.45 -12.50
CA SER A 89 -8.51 6.01 -12.66
C SER A 89 -9.41 7.10 -13.24
N SER A 90 -10.38 6.68 -14.06
CA SER A 90 -11.46 7.57 -14.51
C SER A 90 -12.44 7.93 -13.39
N ASN A 91 -12.46 7.15 -12.30
CA ASN A 91 -13.17 7.52 -11.09
C ASN A 91 -12.32 8.53 -10.30
N THR A 92 -12.79 9.78 -10.25
CA THR A 92 -12.08 10.89 -9.60
C THR A 92 -11.77 10.62 -8.12
N GLN A 93 -12.68 9.95 -7.40
CA GLN A 93 -12.46 9.62 -5.99
C GLN A 93 -11.32 8.62 -5.84
N VAL A 94 -11.36 7.51 -6.59
CA VAL A 94 -10.28 6.50 -6.59
C VAL A 94 -8.95 7.16 -6.97
N ALA A 95 -8.92 7.98 -8.02
CA ALA A 95 -7.71 8.68 -8.43
C ALA A 95 -7.17 9.63 -7.34
N SER A 96 -8.05 10.37 -6.65
CA SER A 96 -7.68 11.26 -5.55
C SER A 96 -7.11 10.49 -4.37
N ASP A 97 -7.83 9.47 -3.89
CA ASP A 97 -7.44 8.67 -2.74
C ASP A 97 -6.16 7.88 -2.99
N SER A 98 -5.95 7.42 -4.23
CA SER A 98 -4.72 6.72 -4.62
C SER A 98 -3.51 7.65 -4.63
N ARG A 99 -3.67 8.90 -5.08
CA ARG A 99 -2.58 9.90 -5.00
C ARG A 99 -2.25 10.26 -3.56
N TYR A 100 -3.26 10.40 -2.71
CA TYR A 100 -3.04 10.61 -1.28
C TYR A 100 -2.25 9.44 -0.68
N ASN A 101 -2.70 8.21 -0.91
CA ASN A 101 -2.04 7.04 -0.34
C ASN A 101 -0.67 6.72 -0.96
N LEU A 102 -0.43 7.05 -2.23
CA LEU A 102 0.92 7.02 -2.81
C LEU A 102 1.85 7.99 -2.10
N GLY A 103 1.33 9.17 -1.70
CA GLY A 103 2.06 10.08 -0.83
C GLY A 103 2.42 9.44 0.52
N ASN A 104 1.49 8.70 1.12
CA ASN A 104 1.75 7.96 2.36
C ASN A 104 2.82 6.87 2.18
N CYS A 105 2.83 6.16 1.05
CA CYS A 105 3.90 5.21 0.71
C CYS A 105 5.27 5.90 0.68
N ARG A 106 5.38 7.00 -0.06
CA ARG A 106 6.65 7.76 -0.18
C ARG A 106 7.10 8.33 1.16
N TYR A 107 6.18 8.84 1.96
CA TYR A 107 6.48 9.29 3.32
C TYR A 107 6.97 8.14 4.22
N SER A 108 6.35 6.97 4.13
CA SER A 108 6.77 5.78 4.88
C SER A 108 8.17 5.30 4.47
N GLU A 109 8.48 5.31 3.18
CA GLU A 109 9.83 4.98 2.68
C GLU A 109 10.86 6.02 3.17
N ALA A 110 10.50 7.31 3.17
CA ALA A 110 11.37 8.35 3.69
C ALA A 110 11.72 8.13 5.17
N LEU A 111 10.73 7.74 5.99
CA LEU A 111 10.97 7.41 7.40
C LEU A 111 11.94 6.24 7.60
N GLN A 112 11.95 5.27 6.69
CA GLN A 112 12.88 4.14 6.72
C GLN A 112 14.30 4.58 6.33
N GLN A 113 14.42 5.45 5.32
CA GLN A 113 15.71 5.90 4.78
C GLN A 113 16.34 7.06 5.55
N GLN A 114 15.60 7.78 6.40
CA GLN A 114 16.05 9.07 6.96
C GLN A 114 17.39 9.01 7.73
N GLN A 115 17.79 7.86 8.27
CA GLN A 115 19.07 7.69 8.98
C GLN A 115 20.19 7.15 8.09
N GLU A 116 19.87 6.25 7.17
CA GLU A 116 20.87 5.54 6.35
C GLU A 116 21.19 6.29 5.04
N ALA A 117 20.19 6.95 4.46
CA ALA A 117 20.25 7.66 3.20
C ALA A 117 19.38 8.94 3.25
N PRO A 118 19.81 9.99 3.99
CA PRO A 118 19.02 11.20 4.19
C PRO A 118 18.68 11.92 2.88
N ASP A 119 19.58 11.92 1.89
CA ASP A 119 19.33 12.51 0.57
C ASP A 119 18.20 11.77 -0.17
N GLU A 120 18.14 10.43 -0.06
CA GLU A 120 17.04 9.64 -0.62
C GLU A 120 15.72 9.92 0.11
N ALA A 121 15.78 10.04 1.45
CA ALA A 121 14.62 10.39 2.25
C ALA A 121 14.05 11.78 1.87
N ILE A 122 14.90 12.77 1.63
CA ILE A 122 14.49 14.10 1.17
C ILE A 122 13.78 14.02 -0.19
N GLU A 123 14.30 13.25 -1.14
CA GLU A 123 13.65 13.05 -2.44
C GLU A 123 12.28 12.36 -2.30
N LEU A 124 12.19 11.34 -1.44
CA LEU A 124 10.93 10.66 -1.12
C LEU A 124 9.90 11.61 -0.48
N LEU A 125 10.32 12.52 0.40
CA LEU A 125 9.44 13.54 0.98
C LEU A 125 8.92 14.53 -0.06
N ASN A 126 9.77 14.95 -1.00
CA ASN A 126 9.34 15.79 -2.13
C ASN A 126 8.30 15.08 -3.01
N GLN A 127 8.48 13.77 -3.25
CA GLN A 127 7.50 12.95 -3.95
C GLN A 127 6.20 12.81 -3.15
N ALA A 128 6.28 12.63 -1.83
CA ALA A 128 5.10 12.57 -0.96
C ALA A 128 4.27 13.86 -1.06
N ILE A 129 4.92 15.03 -0.91
CA ILE A 129 4.28 16.36 -1.03
C ILE A 129 3.63 16.54 -2.41
N THR A 130 4.32 16.13 -3.48
CA THR A 130 3.79 16.22 -4.85
C THR A 130 2.51 15.39 -5.02
N ASN A 131 2.50 14.19 -4.45
CA ASN A 131 1.36 13.28 -4.46
C ASN A 131 0.17 13.81 -3.66
N TYR A 132 0.40 14.31 -2.44
CA TYR A 132 -0.65 14.96 -1.63
C TYR A 132 -1.25 16.18 -2.33
N ARG A 133 -0.41 17.04 -2.92
CA ARG A 133 -0.88 18.17 -3.75
C ARG A 133 -1.70 17.68 -4.95
N SER A 134 -1.35 16.52 -5.52
CA SER A 134 -2.10 15.91 -6.62
C SER A 134 -3.46 15.38 -6.21
N ALA A 135 -3.59 14.85 -5.00
CA ALA A 135 -4.87 14.50 -4.40
C ALA A 135 -5.73 15.75 -4.19
N LEU A 136 -5.17 16.81 -3.61
CA LEU A 136 -5.86 18.08 -3.36
C LEU A 136 -6.36 18.80 -4.61
N ARG A 137 -5.77 18.53 -5.78
CA ARG A 137 -6.28 19.02 -7.08
C ARG A 137 -7.57 18.33 -7.51
N LEU A 138 -7.81 17.10 -7.07
CA LEU A 138 -9.02 16.33 -7.37
C LEU A 138 -10.07 16.46 -6.27
N ASP A 139 -9.62 16.47 -5.01
CA ASP A 139 -10.46 16.70 -3.84
C ASP A 139 -9.79 17.73 -2.93
N SER A 140 -10.20 19.00 -3.07
CA SER A 140 -9.68 20.10 -2.26
C SER A 140 -10.15 20.04 -0.81
N THR A 141 -11.07 19.16 -0.44
CA THR A 141 -11.59 19.05 0.93
C THR A 141 -10.77 18.12 1.81
N ASN A 142 -9.92 17.26 1.22
CA ASN A 142 -9.09 16.29 1.93
C ASN A 142 -8.16 16.96 2.98
N ALA A 143 -8.56 16.90 4.25
CA ALA A 143 -7.83 17.52 5.35
C ALA A 143 -6.56 16.74 5.70
N ASP A 144 -6.60 15.42 5.59
CA ASP A 144 -5.45 14.56 5.89
C ASP A 144 -4.30 14.81 4.91
N ALA A 145 -4.59 15.04 3.63
CA ALA A 145 -3.59 15.42 2.65
C ALA A 145 -2.91 16.76 2.99
N ARG A 146 -3.64 17.73 3.55
CA ARG A 146 -3.04 19.00 4.00
C ARG A 146 -2.13 18.78 5.21
N ALA A 147 -2.61 18.05 6.21
CA ALA A 147 -1.83 17.73 7.40
C ALA A 147 -0.56 16.94 7.04
N ASN A 148 -0.66 15.97 6.13
CA ASN A 148 0.50 15.17 5.72
C ASN A 148 1.52 15.98 4.89
N ILE A 149 1.10 17.02 4.16
CA ILE A 149 2.05 17.97 3.56
C ILE A 149 2.83 18.69 4.65
N GLU A 150 2.17 19.17 5.71
CA GLU A 150 2.85 19.84 6.82
C GLU A 150 3.84 18.90 7.52
N LEU A 151 3.44 17.65 7.77
CA LEU A 151 4.33 16.63 8.33
C LEU A 151 5.54 16.34 7.43
N ALA A 152 5.34 16.24 6.11
CA ALA A 152 6.41 16.01 5.15
C ALA A 152 7.36 17.20 5.04
N VAL A 153 6.85 18.43 5.05
CA VAL A 153 7.67 19.66 5.04
C VAL A 153 8.50 19.76 6.31
N ASN A 154 7.90 19.54 7.48
CA ASN A 154 8.63 19.60 8.75
C ASN A 154 9.77 18.58 8.82
N LEU A 155 9.54 17.36 8.33
CA LEU A 155 10.59 16.35 8.30
C LEU A 155 11.69 16.70 7.28
N LEU A 156 11.33 17.25 6.13
CA LEU A 156 12.30 17.72 5.13
C LEU A 156 13.20 18.81 5.73
N ASP A 157 12.62 19.81 6.39
CA ASP A 157 13.37 20.88 7.06
C ASP A 157 14.30 20.33 8.14
N GLN A 158 13.87 19.29 8.89
CA GLN A 158 14.69 18.63 9.90
C GLN A 158 15.90 17.91 9.27
N LEU A 159 15.69 17.17 8.18
CA LEU A 159 16.77 16.45 7.50
C LEU A 159 17.78 17.40 6.85
N ASP A 160 17.30 18.48 6.24
CA ASP A 160 18.18 19.52 5.68
C ASP A 160 19.07 20.15 6.74
N GLN A 161 18.54 20.42 7.94
CA GLN A 161 19.32 20.94 9.06
C GLN A 161 20.37 19.94 9.54
N GLN A 162 19.99 18.67 9.72
CA GLN A 162 20.90 17.61 10.15
C GLN A 162 22.06 17.41 9.17
N ASN A 163 21.77 17.43 7.86
CA ASN A 163 22.79 17.31 6.82
C ASN A 163 23.77 18.49 6.82
N GLN A 164 23.28 19.73 7.02
CA GLN A 164 24.14 20.91 7.12
C GLN A 164 25.04 20.86 8.37
N ASP A 165 24.51 20.44 9.51
CA ASP A 165 25.28 20.33 10.75
C ASP A 165 26.38 19.27 10.65
N GLN A 166 26.11 18.13 10.00
CA GLN A 166 27.12 17.10 9.74
C GLN A 166 28.23 17.61 8.82
N GLN A 167 27.90 18.28 7.71
CA GLN A 167 28.91 18.84 6.80
C GLN A 167 29.82 19.86 7.50
N ASN A 168 29.24 20.72 8.34
CA ASN A 168 29.99 21.69 9.12
C ASN A 168 30.94 21.02 10.12
N GLN A 169 30.50 19.96 10.80
CA GLN A 169 31.37 19.21 11.73
C GLN A 169 32.51 18.50 11.00
N ASP A 170 32.23 17.87 9.86
CA ASP A 170 33.26 17.18 9.07
C ASP A 170 34.31 18.15 8.54
N GLN A 171 33.90 19.36 8.11
CA GLN A 171 34.82 20.40 7.67
C GLN A 171 35.70 20.90 8.81
N GLN A 172 35.13 21.14 10.01
CA GLN A 172 35.91 21.54 11.18
C GLN A 172 36.92 20.47 11.60
N ASN A 173 36.52 19.20 11.57
CA ASN A 173 37.40 18.08 11.91
C ASN A 173 38.57 17.94 10.91
N GLN A 174 38.32 18.14 9.61
CA GLN A 174 39.38 18.16 8.59
C GLN A 174 40.35 19.32 8.79
N ASP A 175 39.83 20.53 9.05
CA ASP A 175 40.66 21.71 9.29
C ASP A 175 41.55 21.52 10.53
N GLN A 176 41.02 20.90 11.60
CA GLN A 176 41.78 20.61 12.81
C GLN A 176 42.87 19.56 12.58
N GLN A 177 42.58 18.48 11.85
CA GLN A 177 43.59 17.47 11.48
C GLN A 177 44.72 18.07 10.63
N ASN A 178 44.38 18.96 9.70
CA ASN A 178 45.37 19.63 8.85
C ASN A 178 46.28 20.55 9.67
N GLN A 179 45.74 21.27 10.67
CA GLN A 179 46.54 22.07 11.60
C GLN A 179 47.45 21.21 12.49
N ASP A 180 46.93 20.08 12.99
CA ASP A 180 47.72 19.18 13.84
C ASP A 180 48.88 18.53 13.05
N GLN A 181 48.69 18.18 11.78
CA GLN A 181 49.77 17.71 10.91
C GLN A 181 50.82 18.78 10.62
N GLN A 182 50.42 20.02 10.35
CA GLN A 182 51.36 21.13 10.12
C GLN A 182 52.22 21.47 11.35
N ASN A 183 51.73 21.20 12.56
CA ASN A 183 52.46 21.45 13.79
C ASN A 183 53.41 20.31 14.22
N GLN A 184 53.43 19.18 13.48
CA GLN A 184 54.29 18.03 13.76
C GLN A 184 55.53 17.92 12.84
N ASP A 185 55.61 18.76 11.80
CA ASP A 185 56.78 18.96 10.93
C ASP A 185 57.65 20.15 11.38
#